data_AF-A0A1B6H5N9-F1
#
_entry.id   AF-A0A1B6H5N9-F1
#
_cell.length_a   1.000
_cell.length_b   1.000
_cell.length_c   1.000
_cell.angle_alpha   90.00
_cell.angle_beta   90.00
_cell.angle_gamma   90.00
#
_symmetry.space_group_name_H-M   'P 1'
#
loop_
_entity.id
_entity.type
_entity.pdbx_description
1 polymer ?
#
loop_
_entity_poly.entity_id
_entity_poly.type
_entity_poly.pdbx_seq_one_letter_code
_entity_poly.pdbx_strand_id
1 'polypeptide(L)'
;APKRKSIRAFHPPKLNFQATEYSELIDWTATTLSPPPLLRRISNEEIRAKILTGDTAAEWRFDKFPCHTQAVERCIKLVTIASQKVVGFEARDGLIRTTLQS
;
A
#
# COMPACT_ATOMS: atom_id res chain seq x y z
N ALA A 1 11.07 -30.15 -2.59
CA ALA A 1 11.90 -29.07 -1.99
C ALA A 1 10.99 -27.94 -1.53
N PRO A 2 11.16 -27.37 -0.32
CA PRO A 2 10.34 -26.28 0.16
C PRO A 2 10.63 -25.03 -0.68
N LYS A 3 9.60 -24.43 -1.29
CA LYS A 3 9.73 -23.19 -2.05
C LYS A 3 10.26 -22.09 -1.12
N ARG A 4 11.49 -21.60 -1.36
CA ARG A 4 12.04 -20.43 -0.65
C ARG A 4 11.02 -19.30 -0.74
N LYS A 5 10.57 -18.77 0.41
CA LYS A 5 9.74 -17.57 0.46
C LYS A 5 10.60 -16.42 -0.08
N SER A 6 10.48 -16.07 -1.36
CA SER A 6 11.12 -14.87 -1.89
C SER A 6 10.42 -13.67 -1.28
N ILE A 7 11.16 -12.82 -0.58
CA ILE A 7 10.66 -11.52 -0.12
C ILE A 7 10.28 -10.73 -1.39
N ARG A 8 9.06 -10.19 -1.43
CA ARG A 8 8.64 -9.33 -2.54
C ARG A 8 9.40 -8.01 -2.43
N ALA A 9 10.37 -7.79 -3.30
CA ALA A 9 11.05 -6.51 -3.38
C ALA A 9 10.07 -5.44 -3.90
N PHE A 10 9.91 -4.36 -3.15
CA PHE A 10 9.15 -3.20 -3.58
C PHE A 10 9.99 -2.39 -4.56
N HIS A 11 9.51 -2.25 -5.80
CA HIS A 11 10.14 -1.42 -6.82
C HIS A 11 9.25 -0.20 -7.02
N PRO A 12 9.69 1.00 -6.59
CA PRO A 12 8.91 2.21 -6.82
C PRO A 12 8.80 2.49 -8.33
N PRO A 13 7.63 2.96 -8.81
CA PRO A 13 7.48 3.35 -10.21
C PRO A 13 8.37 4.55 -10.53
N LYS A 14 8.79 4.67 -11.80
CA LYS A 14 9.54 5.85 -12.26
C LYS A 14 8.58 7.05 -12.27
N LEU A 15 8.94 8.10 -11.55
CA LEU A 15 8.16 9.33 -11.49
C LEU A 15 8.49 10.25 -12.67
N ASN A 16 7.45 10.84 -13.26
CA ASN A 16 7.55 11.89 -14.26
C ASN A 16 7.55 13.27 -13.58
N PHE A 17 8.73 13.84 -13.35
CA PHE A 17 8.85 15.18 -12.74
C PHE A 17 8.41 16.33 -13.65
N GLN A 18 8.12 16.06 -14.93
CA GLN A 18 7.54 17.04 -15.86
C GLN A 18 6.01 16.94 -15.95
N ALA A 19 5.39 16.04 -15.18
CA ALA A 19 3.95 15.92 -15.13
C ALA A 19 3.29 17.24 -14.73
N THR A 20 2.27 17.63 -15.49
CA THR A 20 1.44 18.79 -15.16
C THR A 20 0.28 18.42 -14.27
N GLU A 21 -0.19 17.16 -14.36
CA GLU A 21 -1.24 16.61 -13.53
C GLU A 21 -0.75 15.42 -12.68
N TYR A 22 -1.37 15.21 -11.51
CA TYR A 22 -1.03 14.08 -10.64
C TYR A 22 -1.28 12.71 -11.28
N SER A 23 -2.25 12.62 -12.19
CA SER A 23 -2.57 11.43 -12.98
C SER A 23 -1.41 10.99 -13.87
N GLU A 24 -0.57 11.94 -14.32
CA GLU A 24 0.55 11.74 -15.24
C GLU A 24 1.88 11.49 -14.52
N LEU A 25 1.90 11.57 -13.19
CA LEU A 25 3.10 11.42 -12.39
C LEU A 25 3.72 10.02 -12.53
N ILE A 26 2.89 9.01 -12.81
CA ILE A 26 3.30 7.63 -13.03
C ILE A 26 2.75 7.18 -14.38
N ASP A 27 3.64 6.74 -15.27
CA ASP A 27 3.24 6.01 -16.47
C ASP A 27 2.81 4.59 -16.08
N TRP A 28 1.50 4.43 -15.89
CA TRP A 28 0.90 3.14 -15.55
C TRP A 28 0.99 2.11 -16.67
N THR A 29 1.24 2.52 -17.92
CA THR A 29 1.40 1.60 -19.05
C THR A 29 2.79 0.97 -19.09
N ALA A 30 3.82 1.73 -18.73
CA ALA A 30 5.19 1.25 -18.61
C ALA A 30 5.52 0.62 -17.24
N THR A 31 4.66 0.81 -16.24
CA THR A 31 4.87 0.28 -14.88
C THR A 31 4.40 -1.17 -14.78
N THR A 32 5.28 -2.06 -14.29
CA THR A 32 4.88 -3.45 -13.99
C THR A 32 3.91 -3.47 -12.81
N LEU A 33 2.64 -3.67 -13.11
CA LEU A 33 1.58 -3.84 -12.11
C LEU A 33 1.54 -5.28 -11.62
N SER A 34 1.24 -5.41 -10.34
CA SER A 34 1.15 -6.71 -9.70
C SER A 34 -0.09 -6.72 -8.80
N PRO A 35 -0.87 -7.81 -8.80
CA PRO A 35 -2.15 -7.81 -8.10
C PRO A 35 -1.92 -7.65 -6.59
N PRO A 36 -2.82 -6.93 -5.89
CA PRO A 36 -2.84 -6.90 -4.44
C PRO A 36 -2.86 -8.32 -3.86
N PRO A 37 -2.24 -8.58 -2.69
CA PRO A 37 -2.23 -9.91 -2.08
C PRO A 37 -3.63 -10.54 -1.96
N LEU A 38 -4.64 -9.71 -1.67
CA LEU A 38 -6.04 -10.13 -1.56
C LEU A 38 -6.62 -10.66 -2.88
N LEU A 39 -6.20 -10.09 -4.01
CA LEU A 39 -6.67 -10.44 -5.35
C LEU A 39 -5.74 -11.43 -6.06
N ARG A 40 -4.66 -11.90 -5.42
CA ARG A 40 -3.62 -12.72 -6.06
C ARG A 40 -4.14 -14.03 -6.68
N ARG A 41 -5.31 -14.50 -6.24
CA ARG A 41 -5.92 -15.77 -6.71
C ARG A 41 -7.10 -15.55 -7.67
N ILE A 42 -7.42 -14.30 -8.01
CA ILE A 42 -8.59 -13.94 -8.82
C ILE A 42 -8.11 -13.39 -10.16
N SER A 43 -8.68 -13.87 -11.26
CA SER A 43 -8.35 -13.40 -12.60
C SER A 43 -9.01 -12.05 -12.91
N ASN A 44 -8.49 -11.35 -13.91
CA ASN A 44 -9.10 -10.09 -14.35
C ASN A 44 -10.50 -10.32 -14.94
N GLU A 45 -10.73 -11.46 -15.56
CA GLU A 45 -12.03 -11.85 -16.13
C GLU A 45 -13.06 -12.08 -15.03
N GLU A 46 -12.68 -12.77 -13.95
CA GLU A 46 -13.54 -12.96 -12.77
C GLU A 46 -13.87 -11.60 -12.12
N ILE A 47 -12.87 -10.72 -11.97
CA ILE A 47 -13.09 -9.35 -11.46
C ILE A 47 -14.09 -8.60 -12.34
N ARG A 48 -13.92 -8.63 -13.67
CA ARG A 48 -14.84 -7.95 -14.60
C ARG A 48 -16.26 -8.52 -14.51
N ALA A 49 -16.40 -9.84 -14.49
CA ALA A 49 -17.71 -10.49 -14.37
C ALA A 49 -18.44 -10.05 -13.10
N LYS A 50 -17.74 -10.04 -11.95
CA LYS A 50 -18.30 -9.62 -10.66
C LYS A 50 -18.69 -8.14 -10.63
N ILE A 51 -17.91 -7.27 -11.27
CA ILE A 51 -18.26 -5.84 -11.39
C ILE A 51 -19.55 -5.68 -12.22
N LEU A 52 -19.70 -6.44 -13.30
CA LEU A 52 -20.86 -6.37 -14.19
C LEU A 52 -22.13 -6.94 -13.57
N THR A 53 -22.02 -8.01 -12.77
CA THR A 53 -23.19 -8.63 -12.10
C THR A 53 -23.64 -7.85 -10.86
N GLY A 54 -22.81 -6.91 -10.36
CA GLY A 54 -23.13 -6.13 -9.16
C GLY A 54 -23.02 -6.93 -7.87
N ASP A 55 -22.27 -8.04 -7.89
CA ASP A 55 -22.12 -8.96 -6.77
C ASP A 55 -21.55 -8.24 -5.54
N THR A 56 -22.12 -8.53 -4.38
CA THR A 56 -21.67 -7.92 -3.12
C THR A 56 -20.31 -8.50 -2.70
N ALA A 57 -19.53 -7.74 -1.92
CA ALA A 57 -18.24 -8.21 -1.40
C ALA A 57 -18.34 -9.52 -0.58
N ALA A 58 -19.53 -9.89 -0.10
CA ALA A 58 -19.80 -11.16 0.57
C ALA A 58 -19.75 -12.38 -0.38
N GLU A 59 -20.01 -12.18 -1.67
CA GLU A 59 -19.94 -13.21 -2.71
C GLU A 59 -18.50 -13.44 -3.20
N TRP A 60 -17.60 -12.53 -2.85
CA TRP A 60 -16.17 -12.71 -3.03
C TRP A 60 -15.63 -13.56 -1.88
N ARG A 61 -15.17 -14.78 -2.20
CA ARG A 61 -14.56 -15.69 -1.21
C ARG A 61 -13.14 -15.23 -0.85
N PHE A 62 -13.02 -14.09 -0.20
CA PHE A 62 -11.74 -13.60 0.32
C PHE A 62 -11.32 -14.39 1.56
N ASP A 63 -10.01 -14.60 1.68
CA ASP A 63 -9.42 -15.12 2.92
C ASP A 63 -9.67 -14.10 4.05
N LYS A 64 -10.19 -14.56 5.19
CA LYS A 64 -10.42 -13.70 6.36
C LYS A 64 -9.07 -13.36 7.01
N PHE A 65 -8.55 -12.18 6.72
CA PHE A 65 -7.38 -11.66 7.41
C PHE A 65 -7.81 -10.93 8.68
N PRO A 66 -7.25 -11.26 9.87
CA PRO A 66 -7.56 -10.52 11.09
C PRO A 66 -6.93 -9.13 11.01
N CYS A 67 -7.75 -8.13 10.67
CA CYS A 67 -7.35 -6.73 10.52
C CYS A 67 -7.45 -5.92 11.83
N HIS A 68 -8.30 -6.35 12.77
CA HIS A 68 -8.54 -5.66 14.06
C HIS A 68 -7.98 -6.46 15.24
N THR A 69 -6.69 -6.76 15.20
CA THR A 69 -6.03 -7.38 16.35
C THR A 69 -5.66 -6.33 17.39
N GLN A 70 -5.57 -6.72 18.66
CA GLN A 70 -5.07 -5.83 19.72
C GLN A 70 -3.68 -5.26 19.40
N ALA A 71 -2.85 -5.99 18.64
CA ALA A 71 -1.57 -5.51 18.16
C ALA A 71 -1.71 -4.33 17.18
N VAL A 72 -2.69 -4.39 16.28
CA VAL A 72 -3.01 -3.29 15.35
C VAL A 72 -3.47 -2.05 16.12
N GLU A 73 -4.36 -2.20 17.10
CA GLU A 73 -4.83 -1.09 17.94
C GLU A 73 -3.67 -0.41 18.70
N ARG A 74 -2.79 -1.22 19.30
CA ARG A 74 -1.59 -0.71 19.98
C ARG A 74 -0.64 0.01 19.02
N CYS A 75 -0.43 -0.54 17.83
CA CYS A 75 0.42 0.06 16.80
C CYS A 75 -0.14 1.42 16.36
N ILE A 76 -1.45 1.50 16.08
CA ILE A 76 -2.12 2.76 15.72
C ILE A 76 -1.90 3.80 16.82
N LYS A 77 -2.10 3.45 18.09
CA LYS A 77 -1.87 4.37 19.22
C LYS A 77 -0.43 4.87 19.27
N LEU A 78 0.55 3.99 19.10
CA LEU A 78 1.96 4.35 19.11
C LEU A 78 2.32 5.26 17.93
N VAL A 79 1.87 4.92 16.72
CA VAL A 79 2.09 5.73 15.51
C VAL A 79 1.47 7.11 15.66
N THR A 80 0.25 7.21 16.20
CA THR A 80 -0.40 8.50 16.46
C THR A 80 0.42 9.36 17.42
N ILE A 81 0.86 8.80 18.55
CA ILE A 81 1.69 9.52 19.52
C ILE A 81 3.02 9.96 18.89
N ALA A 82 3.66 9.11 18.09
CA ALA A 82 4.90 9.45 17.39
C ALA A 82 4.69 10.56 16.35
N SER A 83 3.66 10.44 15.52
CA SER A 83 3.30 11.44 14.50
C SER A 83 2.95 12.78 15.12
N GLN A 84 2.25 12.80 16.26
CA GLN A 84 1.92 14.03 16.99
C GLN A 84 3.16 14.83 17.38
N LYS A 85 4.27 14.18 17.71
CA LYS A 85 5.53 14.84 18.10
C LYS A 85 6.23 15.56 16.95
N VAL A 86 5.88 15.24 15.69
CA VAL A 86 6.50 15.80 14.48
C VAL A 86 5.54 16.68 13.70
N VAL A 87 4.38 17.01 14.27
CA VAL A 87 3.44 17.95 13.68
C VAL A 87 4.04 19.36 13.72
N GLY A 88 3.97 20.05 12.57
CA GLY A 88 4.51 21.41 12.43
C GLY A 88 5.84 21.45 11.68
N PHE A 89 6.15 22.62 11.11
CA PHE A 89 7.33 22.81 10.27
C PHE A 89 8.63 22.53 11.04
N GLU A 90 8.81 23.16 12.20
CA GLU A 90 10.05 23.10 12.98
C GLU A 90 10.32 21.69 13.52
N ALA A 91 9.31 21.06 14.13
CA ALA A 91 9.45 19.71 14.68
C ALA A 91 9.79 18.67 13.60
N ARG A 92 9.16 18.80 12.43
CA ARG A 92 9.43 17.93 11.27
C ARG A 92 10.82 18.17 10.69
N ASP A 93 11.22 19.43 10.48
CA ASP A 93 12.55 19.78 9.97
C ASP A 93 13.66 19.29 10.92
N GLY A 94 13.46 19.46 12.24
CA GLY A 94 14.36 18.94 13.26
C GLY A 94 14.54 17.42 13.20
N LEU A 95 13.46 16.66 13.01
CA LEU A 95 13.54 15.21 12.84
C LEU A 95 14.33 14.83 11.57
N ILE A 96 14.03 15.48 10.43
CA ILE A 96 14.69 15.19 9.16
C ILE A 96 16.20 15.44 9.27
N ARG A 97 16.61 16.59 9.82
CA ARG A 97 18.04 16.92 9.99
C ARG A 97 18.74 15.94 10.91
N THR A 98 18.12 15.61 12.05
CA THR A 98 18.69 14.65 13.01
C THR A 98 18.88 13.28 12.36
N THR A 99 17.90 12.83 11.57
CA THR A 99 17.95 11.53 10.86
C THR A 99 19.01 11.51 9.74
N LEU A 100 19.22 12.63 9.06
CA LEU A 100 20.27 12.73 8.02
C LEU A 100 21.69 12.79 8.61
N GLN A 101 21.83 13.14 9.89
CA GLN A 101 23.12 13.24 10.59
C GLN A 101 23.51 11.95 11.33
N SER A 102 22.58 10.99 11.48
CA SER A 102 22.80 9.67 12.08
C SER A 102 23.16 8.62 11.06
#